data_AF-A0A4R7HYX9-F1
#
_entry.id   AF-A0A4R7HYX9-F1
#
_cell.length_a   1.000
_cell.length_b   1.000
_cell.length_c   1.000
_cell.angle_alpha   90.00
_cell.angle_beta   90.00
_cell.angle_gamma   90.00
#
_symmetry.space_group_name_H-M   'P 1'
#
loop_
_entity.id
_entity.type
_entity.pdbx_description
1 polymer ?
#
loop_
_entity_poly.entity_id
_entity_poly.type
_entity_poly.pdbx_seq_one_letter_code
_entity_poly.pdbx_strand_id
1 'polypeptide(L)'
;MTIRRGEPWGSEVPRPADLSVAASDRALAAADGPIGLAGGDVFRSLGSPPPRDPVQQVELDAIEVVLDDGQPLLGVAHVVARRSWWRGRVVACMNVDHLGEWNVAPRAHPNDGRLDVVECAAGMSVRARWAARSRLPAGTHVPHPDIEVGRITDRRWEFDRAHRVWVDGEHVGSTRTLTVRCLADRFTVLF
;
A
#
# COMPACT_ATOMS: atom_id res chain seq x y z
N MET A 1 -12.03 13.71 1.21
CA MET A 1 -12.80 13.85 -0.02
C MET A 1 -12.35 12.77 -0.99
N THR A 2 -13.07 11.64 -1.06
CA THR A 2 -12.76 10.56 -2.01
C THR A 2 -12.82 11.05 -3.45
N ILE A 3 -11.76 10.82 -4.23
CA ILE A 3 -11.63 11.39 -5.58
C ILE A 3 -12.74 10.86 -6.50
N ARG A 4 -13.39 11.76 -7.24
CA ARG A 4 -14.32 11.42 -8.32
C ARG A 4 -13.61 11.48 -9.66
N ARG A 5 -14.00 10.58 -10.56
CA ARG A 5 -13.44 10.48 -11.91
C ARG A 5 -13.60 11.81 -12.66
N GLY A 6 -12.48 12.45 -13.01
CA GLY A 6 -12.44 13.69 -13.81
C GLY A 6 -12.26 14.99 -13.02
N GLU A 7 -12.20 14.94 -11.69
CA GLU A 7 -11.87 16.12 -10.87
C GLU A 7 -10.34 16.26 -10.69
N PRO A 8 -9.81 17.49 -10.58
CA PRO A 8 -8.43 17.72 -10.20
C PRO A 8 -8.16 17.07 -8.85
N TRP A 9 -7.13 16.24 -8.77
CA TRP A 9 -6.73 15.66 -7.50
C TRP A 9 -5.87 16.65 -6.72
N GLY A 10 -6.40 17.10 -5.59
CA GLY A 10 -5.71 18.02 -4.68
C GLY A 10 -5.90 19.49 -5.00
N SER A 11 -5.18 20.33 -4.28
CA SER A 11 -5.17 21.78 -4.44
C SER A 11 -3.78 22.35 -4.22
N GLU A 12 -3.49 23.47 -4.89
CA GLU A 12 -2.27 24.23 -4.61
C GLU A 12 -2.44 25.06 -3.34
N VAL A 13 -1.47 24.93 -2.43
CA VAL A 13 -1.42 25.69 -1.18
C VAL A 13 -0.02 26.29 -0.98
N PRO A 14 0.10 27.45 -0.29
CA PRO A 14 1.40 27.98 0.11
C PRO A 14 2.15 26.94 0.94
N ARG A 15 3.46 26.83 0.74
CA ARG A 15 4.30 25.92 1.54
C ARG A 15 4.24 26.31 3.03
N PRO A 16 3.80 25.41 3.94
CA PRO A 16 3.84 25.68 5.38
C PRO A 16 5.28 25.87 5.87
N ALA A 17 5.49 26.82 6.78
CA ALA A 17 6.83 27.13 7.31
C ALA A 17 7.38 26.01 8.22
N ASP A 18 6.50 25.23 8.83
CA ASP A 18 6.77 24.11 9.72
C ASP A 18 6.65 22.74 9.03
N LEU A 19 6.67 22.72 7.69
CA LEU A 19 6.49 21.49 6.92
C LEU A 19 7.62 20.49 7.20
N SER A 20 7.28 19.42 7.93
CA SER A 20 8.11 18.22 8.06
C SER A 20 8.13 17.43 6.74
N VAL A 21 9.13 16.59 6.52
CA VAL A 21 9.24 15.77 5.29
C VAL A 21 9.50 14.30 5.65
N ALA A 22 8.62 13.41 5.20
CA ALA A 22 8.78 11.97 5.31
C ALA A 22 9.68 11.43 4.19
N ALA A 23 10.72 10.71 4.58
CA ALA A 23 11.62 10.01 3.66
C ALA A 23 11.14 8.57 3.30
N SER A 24 10.08 8.09 3.94
CA SER A 24 9.49 6.76 3.73
C SER A 24 8.01 6.74 4.11
N ASP A 25 7.28 5.72 3.63
CA ASP A 25 5.86 5.54 3.97
C ASP A 25 5.67 5.29 5.47
N ARG A 26 6.65 4.67 6.13
CA ARG A 26 6.65 4.48 7.58
C ARG A 26 6.78 5.80 8.35
N ALA A 27 7.66 6.70 7.88
CA ALA A 27 7.80 8.02 8.47
C ALA A 27 6.51 8.83 8.30
N LEU A 28 5.83 8.69 7.16
CA LEU A 28 4.49 9.24 6.94
C LEU A 28 3.46 8.64 7.91
N ALA A 29 3.46 7.31 8.11
CA ALA A 29 2.53 6.64 9.03
C ALA A 29 2.63 7.14 10.48
N ALA A 30 3.82 7.61 10.89
CA ALA A 30 4.11 8.11 12.23
C ALA A 30 3.99 9.64 12.35
N ALA A 31 3.67 10.35 11.27
CA ALA A 31 3.62 11.79 11.26
C ALA A 31 2.31 12.33 11.85
N ASP A 32 2.44 13.45 12.55
CA ASP A 32 1.32 14.24 13.05
C ASP A 32 1.25 15.56 12.27
N GLY A 33 0.11 15.79 11.59
CA GLY A 33 -0.13 17.01 10.81
C GLY A 33 0.33 16.94 9.35
N PRO A 34 0.32 18.09 8.63
CA PRO A 34 0.71 18.16 7.23
C PRO A 34 2.18 17.78 7.04
N ILE A 35 2.44 16.90 6.08
CA ILE A 35 3.80 16.36 5.86
C ILE A 35 4.16 16.30 4.38
N GLY A 36 5.37 16.74 4.09
CA GLY A 36 6.00 16.65 2.79
C GLY A 36 6.47 15.23 2.47
N LEU A 37 6.55 14.87 1.19
CA LEU A 37 7.07 13.57 0.77
C LEU A 37 8.40 13.71 0.02
N ALA A 38 9.37 12.86 0.37
CA ALA A 38 10.66 12.77 -0.34
C ALA A 38 11.06 11.35 -0.72
N GLY A 39 10.28 10.34 -0.31
CA GLY A 39 10.57 8.94 -0.58
C GLY A 39 9.42 8.03 -0.17
N GLY A 40 9.57 6.74 -0.42
CA GLY A 40 8.51 5.74 -0.24
C GLY A 40 7.71 5.46 -1.50
N ASP A 41 6.90 4.41 -1.44
CA ASP A 41 6.06 3.96 -2.55
C ASP A 41 4.89 4.91 -2.78
N VAL A 42 4.40 5.62 -1.76
CA VAL A 42 3.45 6.74 -1.94
C VAL A 42 4.07 7.84 -2.79
N PHE A 43 5.25 8.33 -2.44
CA PHE A 43 5.94 9.38 -3.21
C PHE A 43 6.20 8.96 -4.65
N ARG A 44 6.57 7.69 -4.86
CA ARG A 44 6.75 7.11 -6.19
C ARG A 44 5.45 7.12 -7.00
N SER A 45 4.34 6.71 -6.39
CA SER A 45 3.04 6.60 -7.04
C SER A 45 2.44 7.96 -7.40
N LEU A 46 2.83 9.01 -6.67
CA LEU A 46 2.56 10.41 -6.98
C LEU A 46 3.44 10.98 -8.11
N GLY A 47 4.33 10.16 -8.68
CA GLY A 47 5.21 10.53 -9.79
C GLY A 47 6.56 11.10 -9.38
N SER A 48 6.94 11.00 -8.09
CA SER A 48 8.18 11.55 -7.54
C SER A 48 8.46 13.00 -7.96
N PRO A 49 7.50 13.92 -7.75
CA PRO A 49 7.61 15.29 -8.22
C PRO A 49 8.79 16.03 -7.55
N PRO A 50 9.45 16.95 -8.28
CA PRO A 50 10.47 17.80 -7.68
C PRO A 50 9.85 18.79 -6.70
N PRO A 51 10.61 19.27 -5.68
CA PRO A 51 10.12 20.30 -4.77
C PRO A 51 9.64 21.55 -5.52
N ARG A 52 8.50 22.09 -5.09
CA ARG A 52 7.85 23.25 -5.70
C ARG A 52 7.20 24.17 -4.65
N ASP A 53 6.90 25.39 -5.06
CA ASP A 53 6.13 26.38 -4.30
C ASP A 53 5.26 27.18 -5.29
N PRO A 54 3.91 27.16 -5.18
CA PRO A 54 3.09 26.47 -4.17
C PRO A 54 3.21 24.94 -4.22
N VAL A 55 2.93 24.26 -3.10
CA VAL A 55 2.92 22.79 -2.99
C VAL A 55 1.55 22.22 -3.35
N GLN A 56 1.50 20.97 -3.86
CA GLN A 56 0.24 20.26 -4.06
C GLN A 56 -0.16 19.64 -2.72
N GLN A 57 -1.39 19.85 -2.30
CA GLN A 57 -1.98 19.18 -1.16
C GLN A 57 -2.96 18.12 -1.62
N VAL A 58 -2.76 16.88 -1.14
CA VAL A 58 -3.71 15.80 -1.36
C VAL A 58 -4.05 15.10 -0.05
N GLU A 59 -5.23 14.51 -0.01
CA GLU A 59 -5.62 13.55 1.01
C GLU A 59 -5.21 12.14 0.54
N LEU A 60 -4.79 11.31 1.49
CA LEU A 60 -4.48 9.90 1.27
C LEU A 60 -5.23 9.04 2.27
N ASP A 61 -5.64 7.87 1.81
CA ASP A 61 -6.12 6.79 2.65
C ASP A 61 -4.96 6.17 3.45
N ALA A 62 -5.28 5.53 4.56
CA ALA A 62 -4.35 4.73 5.34
C ALA A 62 -4.82 3.28 5.45
N ILE A 63 -3.93 2.43 5.94
CA ILE A 63 -4.17 1.02 6.17
C ILE A 63 -4.10 0.72 7.66
N GLU A 64 -5.22 0.36 8.26
CA GLU A 64 -5.26 -0.21 9.61
C GLU A 64 -5.00 -1.72 9.53
N VAL A 65 -4.10 -2.21 10.38
CA VAL A 65 -3.63 -3.60 10.40
C VAL A 65 -3.75 -4.15 11.81
N VAL A 66 -4.44 -5.28 11.96
CA VAL A 66 -4.57 -5.99 13.23
C VAL A 66 -4.07 -7.42 13.07
N LEU A 67 -3.17 -7.84 13.97
CA LEU A 67 -2.61 -9.19 14.03
C LEU A 67 -3.22 -9.94 15.23
N ASP A 68 -3.84 -11.10 14.98
CA ASP A 68 -4.47 -11.96 15.99
C ASP A 68 -5.35 -11.17 17.00
N ASP A 69 -6.15 -10.23 16.49
CA ASP A 69 -7.04 -9.37 17.28
C ASP A 69 -6.34 -8.49 18.35
N GLY A 70 -5.04 -8.24 18.14
CA GLY A 70 -4.21 -7.36 18.97
C GLY A 70 -4.43 -5.87 18.73
N GLN A 71 -3.44 -5.05 19.12
CA GLN A 71 -3.50 -3.61 18.91
C GLN A 71 -3.34 -3.24 17.42
N PRO A 72 -4.09 -2.25 16.92
CA PRO A 72 -3.99 -1.82 15.54
C PRO A 72 -2.64 -1.12 15.28
N LEU A 73 -2.11 -1.40 14.09
CA LEU A 73 -0.95 -0.74 13.51
C LEU A 73 -1.40 0.05 12.29
N LEU A 74 -0.78 1.20 12.06
CA LEU A 74 -1.03 2.02 10.88
C LEU A 74 0.07 1.81 9.85
N GLY A 75 -0.33 1.65 8.60
CA GLY A 75 0.51 1.78 7.41
C GLY A 75 -0.14 2.71 6.38
N VAL A 76 0.58 3.01 5.31
CA VAL A 76 0.10 3.94 4.27
C VAL A 76 0.14 3.33 2.88
N ALA A 77 1.25 2.69 2.50
CA ALA A 77 1.44 2.24 1.13
C ALA A 77 0.86 0.82 0.94
N HIS A 78 1.28 -0.11 1.78
CA HIS A 78 0.95 -1.52 1.57
C HIS A 78 1.15 -2.41 2.80
N VAL A 79 0.44 -3.54 2.78
CA VAL A 79 0.58 -4.64 3.75
C VAL A 79 0.80 -5.93 3.00
N VAL A 80 1.85 -6.67 3.33
CA VAL A 80 2.12 -7.98 2.73
C VAL A 80 2.17 -9.05 3.81
N ALA A 81 1.39 -10.11 3.65
CA ALA A 81 1.43 -11.29 4.48
C ALA A 81 1.92 -12.49 3.67
N ARG A 82 3.03 -13.11 4.11
CA ARG A 82 3.61 -14.28 3.45
C ARG A 82 4.48 -15.10 4.40
N ARG A 83 4.66 -16.37 4.07
CA ARG A 83 5.73 -17.20 4.67
C ARG A 83 6.97 -17.25 3.79
N SER A 84 6.76 -17.26 2.48
CA SER A 84 7.78 -17.25 1.44
C SER A 84 7.20 -16.63 0.18
N TRP A 85 8.05 -16.06 -0.67
CA TRP A 85 7.65 -15.66 -2.03
C TRP A 85 7.43 -16.86 -2.95
N TRP A 86 8.09 -17.99 -2.67
CA TRP A 86 8.18 -19.13 -3.57
C TRP A 86 7.21 -20.26 -3.21
N ARG A 87 6.58 -20.22 -2.04
CA ARG A 87 5.69 -21.27 -1.51
C ARG A 87 4.66 -20.67 -0.57
N GLY A 88 3.47 -21.28 -0.55
CA GLY A 88 2.38 -20.87 0.35
C GLY A 88 1.65 -19.61 -0.12
N ARG A 89 0.54 -19.28 0.54
CA ARG A 89 -0.27 -18.11 0.21
C ARG A 89 0.56 -16.83 0.38
N VAL A 90 0.37 -15.89 -0.52
CA VAL A 90 0.86 -14.51 -0.38
C VAL A 90 -0.35 -13.60 -0.53
N VAL A 91 -0.53 -12.69 0.41
CA VAL A 91 -1.55 -11.65 0.36
C VAL A 91 -0.83 -10.31 0.33
N ALA A 92 -1.16 -9.45 -0.62
CA ALA A 92 -0.73 -8.06 -0.65
C ALA A 92 -1.97 -7.16 -0.69
N CYS A 93 -2.09 -6.25 0.27
CA CYS A 93 -3.07 -5.17 0.28
C CYS A 93 -2.33 -3.88 -0.06
N MET A 94 -2.81 -3.18 -1.08
CA MET A 94 -2.09 -2.13 -1.78
C MET A 94 -2.99 -0.89 -1.80
N ASN A 95 -2.57 0.17 -1.11
CA ASN A 95 -3.17 1.49 -1.25
C ASN A 95 -2.61 2.22 -2.47
N VAL A 96 -1.34 1.94 -2.78
CA VAL A 96 -0.63 2.43 -3.98
C VAL A 96 -0.28 1.27 -4.90
N ASP A 97 0.06 1.56 -6.15
CA ASP A 97 0.32 0.52 -7.15
C ASP A 97 1.66 -0.21 -6.95
N HIS A 98 2.62 0.44 -6.29
CA HIS A 98 3.97 -0.06 -6.13
C HIS A 98 4.29 -0.68 -4.75
N LEU A 99 5.20 -1.65 -4.79
CA LEU A 99 5.98 -2.18 -3.67
C LEU A 99 7.44 -2.17 -4.08
N GLY A 100 8.22 -1.18 -3.65
CA GLY A 100 9.55 -0.92 -4.17
C GLY A 100 9.51 -0.81 -5.69
N GLU A 101 10.31 -1.60 -6.41
CA GLU A 101 10.34 -1.60 -7.88
C GLU A 101 9.15 -2.31 -8.55
N TRP A 102 8.32 -3.02 -7.80
CA TRP A 102 7.26 -3.87 -8.36
C TRP A 102 5.95 -3.10 -8.48
N ASN A 103 5.36 -3.07 -9.67
CA ASN A 103 3.99 -2.63 -9.87
C ASN A 103 3.05 -3.82 -9.54
N VAL A 104 2.71 -3.94 -8.25
CA VAL A 104 1.92 -5.05 -7.71
C VAL A 104 0.44 -4.87 -8.01
N ALA A 105 -0.08 -3.64 -7.89
CA ALA A 105 -1.49 -3.36 -8.11
C ALA A 105 -1.65 -2.18 -9.09
N PRO A 106 -1.52 -2.39 -10.42
CA PRO A 106 -1.51 -1.31 -11.42
C PRO A 106 -2.74 -0.40 -11.45
N ARG A 107 -3.78 -0.73 -10.70
CA ARG A 107 -5.05 -0.01 -10.60
C ARG A 107 -5.26 0.65 -9.24
N ALA A 108 -4.37 0.42 -8.28
CA ALA A 108 -4.48 1.00 -6.94
C ALA A 108 -4.40 2.53 -7.02
N HIS A 109 -5.19 3.18 -6.17
CA HIS A 109 -5.24 4.62 -6.09
C HIS A 109 -5.28 5.02 -4.61
N PRO A 110 -4.37 5.88 -4.13
CA PRO A 110 -4.17 6.07 -2.70
C PRO A 110 -5.22 6.95 -1.99
N ASN A 111 -6.35 7.23 -2.63
CA ASN A 111 -7.42 8.08 -2.07
C ASN A 111 -8.80 7.79 -2.71
N ASP A 112 -9.06 6.51 -3.02
CA ASP A 112 -10.36 6.05 -3.56
C ASP A 112 -11.21 5.32 -2.51
N GLY A 113 -10.76 5.32 -1.24
CA GLY A 113 -11.41 4.71 -0.10
C GLY A 113 -11.39 3.18 -0.13
N ARG A 114 -10.49 2.58 -0.92
CA ARG A 114 -10.36 1.13 -1.09
C ARG A 114 -8.89 0.73 -1.11
N LEU A 115 -8.64 -0.53 -0.79
CA LEU A 115 -7.35 -1.18 -1.00
C LEU A 115 -7.49 -2.21 -2.11
N ASP A 116 -6.58 -2.19 -3.07
CA ASP A 116 -6.44 -3.27 -4.05
C ASP A 116 -5.74 -4.45 -3.38
N VAL A 117 -6.30 -5.65 -3.54
CA VAL A 117 -5.77 -6.88 -2.97
C VAL A 117 -5.27 -7.75 -4.10
N VAL A 118 -4.04 -8.26 -3.96
CA VAL A 118 -3.45 -9.26 -4.85
C VAL A 118 -3.10 -10.48 -4.02
N GLU A 119 -3.74 -11.61 -4.32
CA GLU A 119 -3.55 -12.86 -3.60
C GLU A 119 -3.01 -13.95 -4.50
N CYS A 120 -1.84 -14.49 -4.14
CA CYS A 120 -1.25 -15.61 -4.84
C CYS A 120 -1.54 -16.91 -4.09
N ALA A 121 -2.18 -17.86 -4.78
CA ALA A 121 -2.61 -19.12 -4.20
C ALA A 121 -1.44 -19.97 -3.69
N ALA A 122 -1.69 -20.72 -2.60
CA ALA A 122 -0.68 -21.59 -1.99
C ALA A 122 -0.16 -22.68 -2.96
N GLY A 123 -1.02 -23.14 -3.88
CA GLY A 123 -0.72 -24.17 -4.88
C GLY A 123 0.07 -23.69 -6.10
N MET A 124 0.26 -22.38 -6.28
CA MET A 124 0.97 -21.84 -7.44
C MET A 124 2.41 -22.39 -7.52
N SER A 125 2.75 -23.03 -8.64
CA SER A 125 4.05 -23.66 -8.83
C SER A 125 5.20 -22.66 -8.75
N VAL A 126 6.39 -23.11 -8.35
CA VAL A 126 7.59 -22.26 -8.28
C VAL A 126 7.93 -21.62 -9.63
N ARG A 127 7.76 -22.37 -10.74
CA ARG A 127 7.98 -21.85 -12.09
C ARG A 127 7.00 -20.73 -12.42
N ALA A 128 5.71 -20.91 -12.10
CA ALA A 128 4.70 -19.89 -12.34
C ALA A 128 4.95 -18.64 -11.47
N ARG A 129 5.36 -18.82 -10.20
CA ARG A 129 5.78 -17.70 -9.32
C ARG A 129 6.96 -16.93 -9.86
N TRP A 130 7.95 -17.62 -10.42
CA TRP A 130 9.09 -16.97 -11.05
C TRP A 130 8.66 -16.15 -12.28
N ALA A 131 7.81 -16.71 -13.13
CA ALA A 131 7.26 -16.00 -14.29
C ALA A 131 6.37 -14.80 -13.88
N ALA A 132 5.59 -14.92 -12.81
CA ALA A 132 4.82 -13.80 -12.26
C ALA A 132 5.75 -12.72 -11.70
N ARG A 133 6.78 -13.10 -10.94
CA ARG A 133 7.75 -12.17 -10.37
C ARG A 133 8.50 -11.37 -11.43
N SER A 134 8.90 -11.99 -12.54
CA SER A 134 9.59 -11.27 -13.63
C SER A 134 8.70 -10.24 -14.33
N ARG A 135 7.37 -10.37 -14.22
CA ARG A 135 6.38 -9.46 -14.80
C ARG A 135 5.90 -8.37 -13.84
N LEU A 136 6.24 -8.47 -12.54
CA LEU A 136 5.89 -7.47 -11.53
C LEU A 136 6.38 -6.06 -11.87
N PRO A 137 7.62 -5.83 -12.35
CA PRO A 137 8.06 -4.47 -12.69
C PRO A 137 7.17 -3.78 -13.75
N ALA A 138 6.62 -4.56 -14.67
CA ALA A 138 5.74 -4.06 -15.74
C ALA A 138 4.25 -4.11 -15.37
N GLY A 139 3.88 -4.62 -14.19
CA GLY A 139 2.47 -4.79 -13.80
C GLY A 139 1.71 -5.85 -14.59
N THR A 140 2.38 -6.71 -15.36
CA THR A 140 1.74 -7.68 -16.29
C THR A 140 1.68 -9.11 -15.73
N HIS A 141 1.83 -9.25 -14.42
CA HIS A 141 1.73 -10.53 -13.72
C HIS A 141 0.27 -11.00 -13.57
N VAL A 142 -0.69 -10.11 -13.80
CA VAL A 142 -2.14 -10.37 -13.85
C VAL A 142 -2.68 -10.10 -15.26
N PRO A 143 -3.73 -10.82 -15.71
CA PRO A 143 -4.41 -11.91 -15.02
C PRO A 143 -3.59 -13.21 -15.02
N HIS A 144 -3.71 -13.99 -13.94
CA HIS A 144 -3.12 -15.33 -13.82
C HIS A 144 -4.08 -16.23 -13.02
N PRO A 145 -4.28 -17.52 -13.38
CA PRO A 145 -5.26 -18.38 -12.72
C PRO A 145 -5.04 -18.57 -11.22
N ASP A 146 -3.78 -18.58 -10.77
CA ASP A 146 -3.42 -18.67 -9.34
C ASP A 146 -3.22 -17.30 -8.66
N ILE A 147 -3.61 -16.20 -9.30
CA ILE A 147 -3.53 -14.85 -8.73
C ILE A 147 -4.91 -14.21 -8.79
N GLU A 148 -5.51 -14.03 -7.61
CA GLU A 148 -6.76 -13.31 -7.45
C GLU A 148 -6.47 -11.83 -7.24
N VAL A 149 -7.27 -10.98 -7.87
CA VAL A 149 -7.24 -9.53 -7.67
C VAL A 149 -8.62 -9.04 -7.26
N GLY A 150 -8.67 -8.09 -6.33
CA GLY A 150 -9.92 -7.53 -5.85
C GLY A 150 -9.73 -6.18 -5.17
N ARG A 151 -10.82 -5.61 -4.68
CA ARG A 151 -10.82 -4.38 -3.90
C ARG A 151 -11.59 -4.56 -2.61
N ILE A 152 -11.10 -3.99 -1.52
CA ILE A 152 -11.69 -4.11 -0.18
C ILE A 152 -11.76 -2.76 0.52
N THR A 153 -12.72 -2.60 1.43
CA THR A 153 -12.66 -1.60 2.50
C THR A 153 -12.18 -2.22 3.81
N ASP A 154 -12.50 -3.50 4.02
CA ASP A 154 -12.20 -4.27 5.21
C ASP A 154 -12.16 -5.75 4.80
N ARG A 155 -11.18 -6.50 5.30
CA ARG A 155 -11.13 -7.95 5.13
C ARG A 155 -10.30 -8.59 6.25
N ARG A 156 -10.73 -9.79 6.64
CA ARG A 156 -10.01 -10.71 7.52
C ARG A 156 -9.51 -11.92 6.73
N TRP A 157 -8.26 -12.30 6.97
CA TRP A 157 -7.66 -13.54 6.48
C TRP A 157 -7.31 -14.44 7.65
N GLU A 158 -7.68 -15.70 7.52
CA GLU A 158 -7.23 -16.77 8.41
C GLU A 158 -6.23 -17.65 7.65
N PHE A 159 -5.13 -17.98 8.33
CA PHE A 159 -4.04 -18.76 7.77
C PHE A 159 -3.87 -20.08 8.54
N ASP A 160 -3.75 -21.19 7.80
CA ASP A 160 -3.47 -22.51 8.40
C ASP A 160 -2.16 -22.55 9.20
N ARG A 161 -1.22 -21.67 8.86
CA ARG A 161 0.08 -21.49 9.54
C ARG A 161 0.40 -20.01 9.65
N ALA A 162 1.15 -19.63 10.68
CA ALA A 162 1.54 -18.25 10.90
C ALA A 162 2.24 -17.67 9.66
N HIS A 163 1.76 -16.51 9.20
CA HIS A 163 2.34 -15.71 8.13
C HIS A 163 3.07 -14.53 8.75
N ARG A 164 4.26 -14.21 8.22
CA ARG A 164 4.95 -12.98 8.58
C ARG A 164 4.23 -11.83 7.88
N VAL A 165 4.11 -10.70 8.57
CA VAL A 165 3.45 -9.51 8.07
C VAL A 165 4.46 -8.37 7.97
N TRP A 166 4.42 -7.69 6.84
CA TRP A 166 5.18 -6.48 6.56
C TRP A 166 4.21 -5.34 6.30
N VAL A 167 4.43 -4.19 6.94
CA VAL A 167 3.67 -2.96 6.74
C VAL A 167 4.67 -1.91 6.29
N ASP A 168 4.44 -1.29 5.12
CA ASP A 168 5.34 -0.27 4.55
C ASP A 168 6.82 -0.72 4.49
N GLY A 169 7.02 -2.02 4.26
CA GLY A 169 8.34 -2.65 4.09
C GLY A 169 8.95 -3.17 5.39
N GLU A 170 8.42 -2.76 6.55
CA GLU A 170 8.90 -3.18 7.86
C GLU A 170 8.20 -4.44 8.35
N HIS A 171 8.96 -5.39 8.89
CA HIS A 171 8.40 -6.60 9.47
C HIS A 171 7.81 -6.31 10.86
N VAL A 172 6.49 -6.43 10.99
CA VAL A 172 5.77 -6.08 12.22
C VAL A 172 5.42 -7.28 13.10
N GLY A 173 5.52 -8.51 12.57
CA GLY A 173 5.23 -9.71 13.35
C GLY A 173 4.84 -10.91 12.49
N SER A 174 4.37 -11.96 13.15
CA SER A 174 3.75 -13.11 12.51
C SER A 174 2.38 -13.37 13.10
N THR A 175 1.42 -13.77 12.28
CA THR A 175 0.03 -13.92 12.70
C THR A 175 -0.64 -15.12 12.03
N ARG A 176 -1.63 -15.71 12.71
CA ARG A 176 -2.55 -16.66 12.08
C ARG A 176 -3.79 -15.96 11.54
N THR A 177 -4.07 -14.77 12.05
CA THR A 177 -5.23 -13.99 11.61
C THR A 177 -4.86 -12.54 11.36
N LEU A 178 -5.03 -12.09 10.13
CA LEU A 178 -4.78 -10.72 9.72
C LEU A 178 -6.12 -10.04 9.42
N THR A 179 -6.38 -8.89 10.03
CA THR A 179 -7.45 -7.99 9.61
C THR A 179 -6.83 -6.74 9.01
N VAL A 180 -7.30 -6.32 7.84
CA VAL A 180 -6.88 -5.07 7.18
C VAL A 180 -8.09 -4.24 6.85
N ARG A 181 -8.02 -2.93 7.13
CA ARG A 181 -9.06 -1.95 6.82
C ARG A 181 -8.47 -0.70 6.18
N CYS A 182 -9.20 -0.17 5.20
CA CYS A 182 -8.96 1.14 4.61
C CYS A 182 -9.52 2.22 5.53
N LEU A 183 -8.69 3.18 5.94
CA LEU A 183 -9.11 4.39 6.63
C LEU A 183 -9.07 5.53 5.62
N ALA A 184 -10.24 5.94 5.14
CA ALA A 184 -10.31 6.94 4.08
C ALA A 184 -9.87 8.33 4.55
N ASP A 185 -9.25 9.11 3.65
CA ASP A 185 -8.88 10.52 3.87
C ASP A 185 -8.07 10.75 5.18
N ARG A 186 -7.21 9.80 5.55
CA ARG A 186 -6.56 9.77 6.87
C ARG A 186 -5.36 10.70 7.00
N PHE A 187 -4.62 10.91 5.91
CA PHE A 187 -3.43 11.74 5.87
C PHE A 187 -3.62 12.91 4.92
N THR A 188 -2.99 14.04 5.24
CA THR A 188 -2.83 15.17 4.33
C THR A 188 -1.35 15.30 4.00
N VAL A 189 -0.99 15.10 2.74
CA VAL A 189 0.40 15.16 2.29
C VAL A 189 0.62 16.30 1.31
N LEU A 190 1.87 16.78 1.28
CA LEU A 190 2.31 17.93 0.49
C LEU A 190 3.48 17.54 -0.42
N PHE A 191 3.46 17.93 -1.69
CA PHE A 191 4.56 17.64 -2.62
C PHE A 191 4.69 18.62 -3.80
#